data_AF-A0A958XT17-F1
#
_entry.id   AF-A0A958XT17-F1
#
_cell.length_a   1.000
_cell.length_b   1.000
_cell.length_c   1.000
_cell.angle_alpha   90.00
_cell.angle_beta   90.00
_cell.angle_gamma   90.00
#
_symmetry.space_group_name_H-M   'P 1'
#
loop_
_entity.id
_entity.type
_entity.pdbx_description
1 polymer ?
#
loop_
_entity_poly.entity_id
_entity_poly.type
_entity_poly.pdbx_seq_one_letter_code
_entity_poly.pdbx_strand_id
1 'polypeptide(L)'
;MIFYLTALALGLCLSAMGLGIFITMKIFRIPDITTDGSYTLGGVVTAILLLREWPMPAVIAAAMAAGSVAGVLTGLVHTRLKIDALLSGILVMTGLYSINLNLL
;
A
#
# COMPACT_ATOMS: atom_id res chain seq x y z
N MET A 1 14.21 27.69 -2.23
CA MET A 1 13.07 27.51 -3.15
C MET A 1 12.81 26.04 -3.46
N ILE A 2 13.82 25.27 -3.90
CA ILE A 2 13.69 23.82 -4.16
C ILE A 2 13.13 23.04 -2.96
N PHE A 3 13.61 23.30 -1.74
CA PHE A 3 13.14 22.63 -0.52
C PHE A 3 11.61 22.63 -0.35
N TYR A 4 10.95 23.77 -0.57
CA TYR A 4 9.51 23.89 -0.43
C TYR A 4 8.75 23.11 -1.52
N LEU A 5 9.31 23.07 -2.74
CA LEU A 5 8.71 22.35 -3.86
C LEU A 5 8.77 20.83 -3.62
N THR A 6 9.90 20.31 -3.14
CA THR A 6 10.03 18.88 -2.80
C THR A 6 9.14 18.50 -1.62
N ALA A 7 9.05 19.34 -0.59
CA ALA A 7 8.17 19.09 0.55
C ALA A 7 6.69 18.99 0.13
N LEU A 8 6.22 19.88 -0.76
CA LEU A 8 4.87 19.83 -1.32
C LEU A 8 4.64 18.57 -2.16
N ALA A 9 5.59 18.21 -3.04
CA ALA A 9 5.46 17.03 -3.88
C ALA A 9 5.39 15.73 -3.05
N LEU A 10 6.27 15.58 -2.05
CA LEU A 10 6.25 14.44 -1.12
C LEU A 10 4.96 14.40 -0.30
N GLY A 11 4.53 15.55 0.22
CA GLY A 11 3.29 15.66 1.01
C GLY A 11 2.05 15.25 0.20
N LEU A 12 1.96 15.68 -1.06
CA LEU A 12 0.85 15.29 -1.95
C LEU A 12 0.88 13.79 -2.26
N CYS A 13 2.05 13.20 -2.51
CA CYS A 13 2.16 11.75 -2.76
C CYS A 13 1.75 10.93 -1.52
N LEU A 14 2.27 11.30 -0.34
CA LEU A 14 1.99 10.60 0.93
C LEU A 14 0.57 10.87 1.46
N SER A 15 -0.13 11.91 0.97
CA SER A 15 -1.50 12.22 1.41
C SER A 15 -2.48 11.08 1.15
N ALA A 16 -2.31 10.34 0.05
CA ALA A 16 -3.13 9.18 -0.30
C ALA A 16 -2.96 8.05 0.72
N MET A 17 -1.72 7.80 1.17
CA MET A 17 -1.43 6.83 2.23
C MET A 17 -2.06 7.27 3.56
N GLY A 18 -1.93 8.56 3.92
CA GLY A 18 -2.56 9.12 5.12
C GLY A 18 -4.08 9.00 5.12
N LEU A 19 -4.73 9.21 3.96
CA LEU A 19 -6.17 8.98 3.80
C LEU A 19 -6.56 7.51 4.04
N GLY A 20 -5.75 6.56 3.56
CA GLY A 20 -5.96 5.14 3.83
C GLY A 20 -6.00 4.83 5.33
N ILE A 21 -4.99 5.28 6.07
CA ILE A 21 -4.90 5.09 7.53
C ILE A 21 -6.07 5.76 8.25
N PHE A 22 -6.46 6.96 7.81
CA PHE A 22 -7.60 7.67 8.38
C PHE A 22 -8.92 6.90 8.20
N ILE A 23 -9.15 6.33 7.02
CA ILE A 23 -10.34 5.52 6.73
C ILE A 23 -10.38 4.30 7.66
N THR A 24 -9.26 3.60 7.83
CA THR A 24 -9.21 2.41 8.70
C THR A 24 -9.39 2.78 10.18
N MET A 25 -8.81 3.91 10.62
CA MET A 25 -9.02 4.44 11.97
C MET A 25 -10.49 4.75 12.23
N LYS A 26 -11.17 5.33 11.24
CA LYS A 26 -12.59 5.71 11.37
C LYS A 26 -13.52 4.49 11.36
N ILE A 27 -13.23 3.47 10.54
CA ILE A 27 -14.08 2.29 10.38
C ILE A 27 -13.80 1.25 11.46
N PHE A 28 -12.54 0.87 11.65
CA PHE A 28 -12.12 -0.23 12.51
C PHE A 28 -11.66 0.21 13.91
N ARG A 29 -11.59 1.52 14.17
CA ARG A 29 -11.09 2.11 15.44
C ARG A 29 -9.65 1.69 15.78
N ILE A 30 -8.87 1.31 14.78
CA ILE A 30 -7.47 0.91 14.89
C ILE A 30 -6.65 1.44 13.70
N PRO A 31 -5.36 1.75 13.91
CA PRO A 31 -4.49 2.19 12.83
C PRO A 31 -4.00 0.97 12.06
N ASP A 32 -4.53 0.76 10.86
CA ASP A 32 -4.04 -0.29 9.97
C ASP A 32 -2.79 0.22 9.24
N ILE A 33 -1.63 -0.37 9.56
CA ILE A 33 -0.32 0.01 8.99
C ILE A 33 -0.09 -0.68 7.63
N THR A 34 -0.99 -1.56 7.17
CA THR A 34 -0.85 -2.25 5.86
C THR A 34 -0.82 -1.31 4.67
N THR A 35 -1.37 -0.10 4.83
CA THR A 35 -1.30 0.95 3.84
C THR A 35 0.13 1.29 3.46
N ASP A 36 1.11 1.15 4.37
CA ASP A 36 2.53 1.39 4.09
C ASP A 36 3.11 0.35 3.11
N GLY A 37 2.91 -0.94 3.42
CA GLY A 37 3.31 -2.04 2.54
C GLY A 37 2.55 -2.05 1.20
N SER A 38 1.27 -1.69 1.21
CA SER A 38 0.42 -1.65 0.01
C SER A 38 0.80 -0.49 -0.91
N TYR A 39 1.17 0.67 -0.35
CA TYR A 39 1.62 1.83 -1.11
C TYR A 39 2.91 1.54 -1.87
N THR A 40 3.89 0.94 -1.19
CA THR A 40 5.15 0.53 -1.81
C THR A 40 4.96 -0.56 -2.88
N LEU A 41 4.07 -1.52 -2.65
CA LEU A 41 3.75 -2.56 -3.63
C LEU A 41 3.11 -2.00 -4.90
N GLY A 42 2.18 -1.04 -4.77
CA GLY A 42 1.62 -0.33 -5.92
C GLY A 42 2.70 0.38 -6.76
N GLY A 43 3.71 0.96 -6.09
CA GLY A 43 4.87 1.58 -6.75
C GLY A 43 5.72 0.57 -7.53
N VAL A 44 6.04 -0.57 -6.93
CA VAL A 44 6.82 -1.65 -7.58
C VAL A 44 6.07 -2.21 -8.79
N VAL A 45 4.77 -2.50 -8.66
CA VAL A 45 3.94 -2.98 -9.78
C VAL A 45 3.89 -1.95 -10.91
N THR A 46 3.74 -0.67 -10.57
CA THR A 46 3.75 0.42 -11.56
C THR A 46 5.09 0.47 -12.29
N ALA A 47 6.22 0.40 -11.58
CA ALA A 47 7.55 0.42 -12.18
C ALA A 47 7.78 -0.77 -13.13
N ILE A 48 7.42 -1.98 -12.72
CA ILE A 48 7.59 -3.21 -13.54
C ILE A 48 6.75 -3.14 -14.81
N LEU A 49 5.49 -2.70 -14.73
CA LEU A 49 4.59 -2.64 -15.88
C LEU A 49 4.98 -1.52 -16.86
N LEU A 50 5.45 -0.39 -16.36
CA LEU A 50 5.98 0.68 -17.21
C LEU A 50 7.26 0.25 -17.94
N LEU A 51 8.16 -0.49 -17.28
CA LEU A 51 9.34 -1.08 -17.92
C LEU A 51 8.98 -2.09 -19.03
N ARG A 52 7.78 -2.68 -18.96
CA ARG A 52 7.26 -3.61 -19.98
C ARG A 52 6.39 -2.92 -21.03
N GLU A 53 6.36 -1.59 -21.07
CA GLU A 53 5.61 -0.77 -22.04
C GLU A 53 4.09 -1.04 -22.03
N TRP A 54 3.53 -1.38 -20.86
CA TRP A 54 2.08 -1.56 -20.74
C TRP A 54 1.32 -0.23 -20.86
N PRO A 55 0.08 -0.25 -21.40
CA PRO A 55 -0.72 0.96 -21.53
C PRO A 55 -1.12 1.51 -20.15
N MET A 56 -1.04 2.84 -19.99
CA MET A 56 -1.24 3.52 -18.70
C MET A 56 -2.54 3.11 -17.95
N PRO A 57 -3.71 2.96 -18.61
CA PRO A 57 -4.92 2.52 -17.91
C PRO A 57 -4.79 1.12 -17.29
N ALA A 58 -4.08 0.20 -17.95
CA ALA A 58 -3.85 -1.14 -17.44
C ALA A 58 -2.89 -1.13 -16.24
N VAL A 59 -1.87 -0.25 -16.27
CA VAL A 59 -0.94 -0.06 -15.15
C VAL A 59 -1.68 0.41 -13.89
N ILE A 60 -2.55 1.41 -14.03
CA ILE A 60 -3.35 1.93 -12.91
C ILE A 60 -4.26 0.84 -12.35
N ALA A 61 -4.97 0.10 -13.22
CA ALA A 61 -5.84 -0.99 -12.80
C ALA A 61 -5.06 -2.09 -12.06
N ALA A 62 -3.88 -2.46 -12.56
CA ALA A 62 -3.04 -3.48 -11.93
C ALA A 62 -2.47 -3.02 -10.58
N ALA A 63 -2.02 -1.76 -10.47
CA ALA A 63 -1.54 -1.21 -9.20
C ALA A 63 -2.65 -1.16 -8.14
N MET A 64 -3.86 -0.77 -8.53
CA MET A 64 -5.04 -0.80 -7.65
C MET A 64 -5.42 -2.22 -7.22
N ALA A 65 -5.38 -3.18 -8.15
CA ALA A 65 -5.65 -4.58 -7.85
C ALA A 65 -4.61 -5.16 -6.90
N ALA A 66 -3.33 -4.81 -7.07
CA ALA A 66 -2.26 -5.30 -6.21
C ALA A 66 -2.40 -4.76 -4.77
N GLY A 67 -2.75 -3.47 -4.62
CA GLY A 67 -3.08 -2.87 -3.32
C GLY A 67 -4.34 -3.45 -2.67
N SER A 68 -5.37 -3.78 -3.46
CA SER A 68 -6.58 -4.41 -2.91
C SER A 68 -6.32 -5.84 -2.43
N VAL A 69 -5.48 -6.61 -3.14
CA VAL A 69 -5.04 -7.93 -2.70
C VAL A 69 -4.30 -7.86 -1.37
N ALA A 70 -3.42 -6.86 -1.18
CA ALA A 70 -2.77 -6.63 0.12
C ALA A 70 -3.79 -6.39 1.25
N GLY A 71 -4.80 -5.54 1.03
CA GLY A 71 -5.88 -5.32 2.01
C GLY A 71 -6.72 -6.57 2.28
N VAL A 72 -7.00 -7.37 1.26
CA VAL A 72 -7.72 -8.66 1.40
C VAL A 72 -6.89 -9.65 2.23
N LEU A 73 -5.58 -9.72 2.03
CA LEU A 73 -4.70 -10.57 2.84
C LEU A 73 -4.76 -10.18 4.32
N THR A 74 -4.74 -8.89 4.63
CA THR A 74 -4.92 -8.41 6.02
C THR A 74 -6.28 -8.80 6.58
N GLY A 75 -7.35 -8.58 5.83
CA GLY A 75 -8.70 -8.96 6.25
C GLY A 75 -8.83 -10.47 6.46
N LEU A 76 -8.19 -11.28 5.61
CA LEU A 76 -8.20 -12.74 5.72
C LEU A 76 -7.42 -13.21 6.94
N VAL A 77 -6.27 -12.62 7.23
CA VAL A 77 -5.49 -12.93 8.44
C VAL A 77 -6.28 -12.60 9.70
N HIS A 78 -6.90 -11.41 9.76
CA HIS A 78 -7.73 -11.05 10.90
C HIS A 78 -8.96 -11.97 11.06
N THR A 79 -9.70 -12.23 9.99
CA THR A 79 -10.97 -12.99 10.04
C THR A 79 -10.78 -14.50 10.21
N ARG A 80 -9.76 -15.09 9.57
CA ARG A 80 -9.52 -16.56 9.59
C ARG A 80 -8.57 -16.99 10.71
N LEU A 81 -7.47 -16.26 10.91
CA LEU A 81 -6.47 -16.62 11.93
C LEU A 81 -6.79 -16.03 13.30
N LYS A 82 -7.82 -15.17 13.41
CA LYS A 82 -8.28 -14.52 14.65
C LYS A 82 -7.17 -13.73 15.37
N ILE A 83 -6.22 -13.22 14.59
CA ILE A 83 -5.14 -12.38 15.07
C ILE A 83 -5.68 -10.96 15.25
N ASP A 84 -5.21 -10.23 16.27
CA ASP A 84 -5.53 -8.80 16.43
C ASP A 84 -5.25 -8.02 15.14
N ALA A 85 -6.17 -7.14 14.78
CA ALA A 85 -6.11 -6.47 13.48
C ALA A 85 -4.85 -5.58 13.33
N LEU A 86 -4.30 -5.05 14.44
CA LEU A 86 -3.03 -4.33 14.42
C LEU A 86 -1.83 -5.26 14.12
N LEU A 87 -1.79 -6.45 14.72
CA LEU A 87 -0.73 -7.43 14.46
C LEU A 87 -0.83 -8.01 13.05
N SER A 88 -2.06 -8.26 12.59
CA SER A 88 -2.35 -8.63 11.20
C SER A 88 -1.79 -7.60 10.23
N GLY A 89 -1.92 -6.31 10.57
CA GLY A 89 -1.41 -5.24 9.74
C GLY A 89 0.11 -5.23 9.63
N ILE A 90 0.82 -5.37 10.75
CA ILE A 90 2.29 -5.43 10.80
C ILE A 90 2.82 -6.68 10.07
N LEU A 91 2.15 -7.82 10.21
CA LEU A 91 2.53 -9.08 9.55
C LEU A 91 2.47 -8.95 8.03
N VAL A 92 1.37 -8.43 7.50
CA VAL A 92 1.22 -8.24 6.04
C VAL A 92 2.19 -7.19 5.55
N MET A 93 2.34 -6.03 6.22
CA MET A 93 3.33 -5.02 5.87
C MET A 93 4.74 -5.61 5.73
N THR A 94 5.17 -6.43 6.70
CA THR A 94 6.49 -7.06 6.69
C THR A 94 6.63 -8.09 5.57
N GLY A 95 5.59 -8.88 5.32
CA GLY A 95 5.56 -9.82 4.20
C GLY A 95 5.64 -9.11 2.83
N LEU A 96 4.90 -8.01 2.67
CA LEU A 96 4.96 -7.19 1.46
C LEU A 96 6.32 -6.53 1.27
N TYR A 97 7.00 -6.14 2.36
CA TYR A 97 8.36 -5.63 2.29
C TYR A 97 9.31 -6.66 1.67
N SER A 98 9.24 -7.94 2.09
CA SER A 98 10.03 -9.01 1.48
C SER A 98 9.70 -9.24 0.01
N ILE A 99 8.42 -9.16 -0.38
CA ILE A 99 7.99 -9.31 -1.77
C ILE A 99 8.51 -8.14 -2.63
N ASN A 100 8.39 -6.91 -2.13
CA ASN A 100 8.86 -5.72 -2.83
C ASN A 100 10.37 -5.77 -3.07
N LEU A 101 11.16 -6.25 -2.10
CA LEU A 101 12.60 -6.45 -2.25
C LEU A 101 12.97 -7.58 -3.22
N ASN A 102 12.09 -8.55 -3.45
CA ASN A 102 12.34 -9.65 -4.39
C ASN A 102 11.97 -9.26 -5.83
N LEU A 103 10.96 -8.41 -5.99
CA LEU A 103 10.48 -7.93 -7.28
C LEU A 103 11.34 -6.82 -7.89
N LEU A 104 12.03 -6.04 -7.04
CA LEU A 104 12.90 -4.92 -7.44
C LEU A 104 14.35 -5.39 -7.60
#